data_AF-A0A521G5C7-F1
#
_entry.id   AF-A0A521G5C7-F1
#
_cell.length_a   1.000
_cell.length_b   1.000
_cell.length_c   1.000
_cell.angle_alpha   90.00
_cell.angle_beta   90.00
_cell.angle_gamma   90.00
#
_symmetry.space_group_name_H-M   'P 1'
#
loop_
_entity.id
_entity.type
_entity.pdbx_description
1 polymer ?
#
loop_
_entity_poly.entity_id
_entity_poly.type
_entity_poly.pdbx_seq_one_letter_code
_entity_poly.pdbx_strand_id
1 'polypeptide(L)'
;MEVFRKVAKEIKYRMDQGNYSFITIQYSELQLMYRTAAQDDSIRLAKSAREGIQEALSDLGVRVFPSIDEAGECVRFFRSGTVLWDIVSSLRYPNSTSDGELKRLIKRIKEDPLVVLIMPPAS
;
A
#
# COMPACT_ATOMS: atom_id res chain seq x y z
N MET A 1 -1.44 -11.98 -15.30
CA MET A 1 -1.61 -12.28 -13.86
C MET A 1 -0.31 -12.59 -13.14
N GLU A 2 0.54 -13.51 -13.64
CA GLU A 2 1.79 -13.87 -12.93
C GLU A 2 2.76 -12.70 -12.74
N VAL A 3 2.96 -11.88 -13.78
CA VAL A 3 3.81 -10.68 -13.72
C VAL A 3 3.39 -9.73 -12.60
N PHE A 4 2.08 -9.44 -12.49
CA PHE A 4 1.55 -8.54 -11.46
C PHE A 4 1.80 -9.08 -10.05
N ARG A 5 1.61 -10.40 -9.85
CA ARG A 5 1.92 -11.06 -8.58
C ARG A 5 3.40 -11.01 -8.23
N LYS A 6 4.31 -11.10 -9.20
CA LYS A 6 5.76 -10.94 -8.96
C LYS A 6 6.09 -9.55 -8.44
N VAL A 7 5.56 -8.50 -9.08
CA VAL A 7 5.73 -7.11 -8.63
C VAL A 7 5.15 -6.92 -7.22
N ALA A 8 3.92 -7.40 -6.99
CA ALA A 8 3.26 -7.27 -5.68
C ALA A 8 4.03 -8.00 -4.56
N LYS A 9 4.58 -9.19 -4.84
CA LYS A 9 5.42 -9.95 -3.90
C LYS A 9 6.72 -9.23 -3.59
N GLU A 10 7.37 -8.61 -4.58
CA GLU A 10 8.60 -7.83 -4.39
C GLU A 10 8.35 -6.62 -3.48
N ILE A 11 7.27 -5.87 -3.72
CA ILE A 11 6.86 -4.75 -2.87
C ILE A 11 6.61 -5.23 -1.44
N LYS A 12 5.81 -6.29 -1.28
CA LYS A 12 5.53 -6.87 0.04
C LYS A 12 6.80 -7.35 0.74
N TYR A 13 7.71 -8.00 0.01
CA TYR A 13 8.99 -8.47 0.56
C TYR A 13 9.82 -7.31 1.12
N ARG A 14 9.93 -6.18 0.41
CA ARG A 14 10.62 -4.99 0.91
C ARG A 14 9.98 -4.42 2.16
N MET A 15 8.64 -4.41 2.21
CA MET A 15 7.92 -4.01 3.43
C MET A 15 8.22 -4.98 4.58
N ASP A 16 8.30 -6.28 4.32
CA ASP A 16 8.56 -7.32 5.32
C ASP A 16 10.00 -7.23 5.86
N GLN A 17 11.00 -7.01 5.00
CA GLN A 17 12.41 -6.85 5.39
C GLN A 17 12.64 -5.68 6.36
N GLY A 18 11.97 -4.55 6.14
CA GLY A 18 12.09 -3.39 7.02
C GLY A 18 11.07 -3.34 8.15
N ASN A 19 10.21 -4.36 8.29
CA ASN A 19 9.04 -4.33 9.17
C ASN A 19 8.21 -3.02 9.03
N TYR A 20 8.09 -2.53 7.80
CA TYR A 20 7.45 -1.24 7.53
C TYR A 20 5.94 -1.38 7.41
N SER A 21 5.21 -0.47 8.04
CA SER A 21 3.75 -0.35 7.87
C SER A 21 3.38 0.29 6.53
N PHE A 22 4.30 1.05 5.93
CA PHE A 22 4.16 1.63 4.60
C PHE A 22 5.53 1.81 3.94
N ILE A 23 5.60 1.81 2.61
CA ILE A 23 6.79 2.21 1.86
C ILE A 23 6.41 3.15 0.72
N THR A 24 7.33 4.03 0.35
CA THR A 24 7.18 4.92 -0.81
C THR A 24 8.20 4.48 -1.86
N ILE A 25 7.74 4.25 -3.09
CA ILE A 25 8.58 3.82 -4.21
C ILE A 25 8.42 4.84 -5.35
N GLN A 26 9.51 5.17 -6.01
CA GLN A 26 9.48 6.01 -7.20
C GLN A 26 8.71 5.32 -8.33
N TYR A 27 7.89 6.04 -9.08
CA TYR A 27 7.12 5.46 -10.19
C TYR A 27 8.04 4.83 -11.23
N SER A 28 9.20 5.44 -11.49
CA SER A 28 10.24 4.89 -12.37
C SER A 28 10.78 3.54 -11.88
N GLU A 29 10.92 3.39 -10.58
CA GLU A 29 11.34 2.14 -9.95
C GLU A 29 10.24 1.07 -10.03
N LEU A 30 8.98 1.44 -9.80
CA LEU A 30 7.85 0.55 -10.01
C LEU A 30 7.75 0.07 -11.48
N GLN A 31 7.99 0.97 -12.43
CA GLN A 31 8.06 0.64 -13.85
C GLN A 31 9.22 -0.32 -14.16
N LEU A 32 10.38 -0.13 -13.51
CA LEU A 32 11.50 -1.05 -13.63
C LEU A 32 11.16 -2.43 -13.06
N MET A 33 10.55 -2.52 -11.88
CA MET A 33 10.10 -3.80 -11.30
C MET A 33 9.15 -4.53 -12.26
N TYR A 34 8.23 -3.80 -12.89
CA TYR A 34 7.31 -4.36 -13.88
C TYR A 34 8.03 -4.92 -15.11
N ARG A 35 8.98 -4.17 -15.68
CA ARG A 35 9.80 -4.60 -16.82
C ARG A 35 10.60 -5.86 -16.50
N THR A 36 11.27 -5.87 -15.36
CA THR A 36 12.02 -7.03 -14.87
C THR A 36 11.11 -8.25 -14.70
N ALA A 37 9.93 -8.07 -14.10
CA ALA A 37 8.97 -9.16 -13.91
C ALA A 37 8.38 -9.67 -15.24
N ALA A 38 8.23 -8.80 -16.24
CA ALA A 38 7.75 -9.11 -17.58
C ALA A 38 8.84 -9.67 -18.50
N GLN A 39 10.13 -9.55 -18.13
CA GLN A 39 11.29 -9.86 -18.97
C GLN A 39 11.28 -9.06 -20.29
N ASP A 40 10.84 -7.81 -20.23
CA ASP A 40 10.77 -6.89 -21.37
C ASP A 40 11.12 -5.48 -20.91
N ASP A 41 12.27 -4.96 -21.35
CA ASP A 41 12.76 -3.63 -20.96
C ASP A 41 12.05 -2.48 -21.68
N SER A 42 11.33 -2.78 -22.77
CA SER A 42 10.64 -1.78 -23.58
C SER A 42 9.23 -1.48 -23.08
N ILE A 43 8.60 -2.45 -22.41
CA ILE A 43 7.20 -2.34 -21.99
C ILE A 43 6.99 -1.16 -21.03
N ARG A 44 5.86 -0.49 -21.18
CA ARG A 44 5.41 0.56 -20.28
C ARG A 44 4.41 0.00 -19.29
N LEU A 45 4.42 0.56 -18.08
CA LEU A 45 3.40 0.27 -17.08
C LEU A 45 2.10 0.97 -17.48
N ALA A 46 1.28 0.28 -18.29
CA ALA A 46 -0.01 0.77 -18.77
C ALA A 46 -1.09 0.71 -17.67
N LYS A 47 -2.23 1.39 -17.87
CA LYS A 47 -3.34 1.45 -16.90
C LYS A 47 -3.80 0.05 -16.43
N SER A 48 -4.03 -0.87 -17.36
CA SER A 48 -4.44 -2.25 -17.03
C SER A 48 -3.40 -3.00 -16.20
N ALA A 49 -2.10 -2.76 -16.43
CA ALA A 49 -1.03 -3.34 -15.63
C ALA A 49 -0.99 -2.72 -14.22
N ARG A 50 -1.22 -1.41 -14.09
CA ARG A 50 -1.36 -0.74 -12.79
C ARG A 50 -2.53 -1.32 -11.98
N GLU A 51 -3.69 -1.48 -12.61
CA GLU A 51 -4.87 -2.09 -11.99
C GLU A 51 -4.60 -3.52 -11.53
N GLY A 52 -4.01 -4.36 -12.40
CA GLY A 52 -3.65 -5.73 -12.05
C GLY A 52 -2.60 -5.84 -10.93
N ILE A 53 -1.66 -4.89 -10.83
CA ILE A 53 -0.73 -4.81 -9.70
C ILE A 53 -1.45 -4.43 -8.41
N GLN A 54 -2.38 -3.47 -8.44
CA GLN A 54 -3.16 -3.09 -7.25
C GLN A 54 -4.03 -4.24 -6.74
N GLU A 55 -4.66 -4.99 -7.65
CA GLU A 55 -5.42 -6.19 -7.30
C GLU A 55 -4.51 -7.24 -6.64
N ALA A 56 -3.37 -7.54 -7.25
CA ALA A 56 -2.40 -8.49 -6.70
C ALA A 56 -1.81 -8.04 -5.35
N LEU A 57 -1.61 -6.74 -5.14
CA LEU A 57 -1.22 -6.18 -3.85
C LEU A 57 -2.33 -6.35 -2.82
N SER A 58 -3.59 -6.15 -3.23
CA SER A 58 -4.74 -6.29 -2.36
C SER A 58 -4.87 -7.70 -1.79
N ASP A 59 -4.68 -8.71 -2.64
CA ASP A 59 -4.64 -10.13 -2.26
C ASP A 59 -3.55 -10.44 -1.22
N LEU A 60 -2.46 -9.66 -1.24
CA LEU A 60 -1.33 -9.81 -0.31
C LEU A 60 -1.44 -8.93 0.94
N GLY A 61 -2.60 -8.31 1.17
CA GLY A 61 -2.82 -7.43 2.31
C GLY A 61 -2.09 -6.08 2.20
N VAL A 62 -1.73 -5.65 0.99
CA VAL A 62 -1.16 -4.33 0.72
C VAL A 62 -2.18 -3.45 0.02
N ARG A 63 -2.24 -2.17 0.37
CA ARG A 63 -3.13 -1.16 -0.21
C ARG A 63 -2.31 -0.04 -0.80
N VAL A 64 -2.88 0.64 -1.80
CA VAL A 64 -2.24 1.79 -2.47
C VAL A 64 -3.14 3.00 -2.31
N PHE A 65 -2.59 4.12 -1.86
CA PHE A 65 -3.31 5.38 -1.82
C PHE A 65 -2.37 6.58 -2.02
N PRO A 66 -2.67 7.52 -2.95
CA PRO A 66 -3.70 7.42 -4.00
C PRO A 66 -3.47 6.21 -4.91
N SER A 67 -4.40 5.91 -5.84
CA SER A 67 -4.18 4.77 -6.75
C SER A 67 -2.89 4.96 -7.57
N ILE A 68 -2.30 3.88 -8.09
CA ILE A 68 -1.08 3.97 -8.92
C ILE A 68 -1.29 4.89 -10.15
N ASP A 69 -2.53 4.97 -10.65
CA ASP A 69 -2.90 5.81 -11.80
C ASP A 69 -2.95 7.32 -11.44
N GLU A 70 -3.30 7.63 -10.20
CA GLU A 70 -3.41 9.00 -9.67
C GLU A 70 -2.13 9.46 -8.95
N ALA A 71 -1.23 8.53 -8.68
CA ALA A 71 0.05 8.84 -8.07
C ALA A 71 0.91 9.68 -9.02
N GLY A 72 1.59 10.69 -8.46
CA GLY A 72 2.58 11.48 -9.19
C GLY A 72 3.89 10.70 -9.34
N GLU A 73 5.00 11.34 -8.98
CA GLU A 73 6.33 10.72 -9.10
C GLU A 73 6.55 9.53 -8.15
N CYS A 74 5.77 9.45 -7.07
CA CYS A 74 5.92 8.46 -6.03
C CYS A 74 4.59 7.74 -5.75
N VAL A 75 4.68 6.43 -5.56
CA VAL A 75 3.56 5.57 -5.17
C VAL A 75 3.77 5.12 -3.74
N ARG A 76 2.74 5.24 -2.89
CA ARG A 76 2.79 4.81 -1.50
C ARG A 76 1.96 3.55 -1.28
N PHE A 77 2.59 2.56 -0.67
CA PHE A 77 2.03 1.26 -0.35
C PHE A 77 1.87 1.13 1.16
N PHE A 78 0.74 0.62 1.62
CA PHE A 78 0.38 0.50 3.04
C PHE A 78 0.01 -0.95 3.36
N ARG A 79 0.37 -1.44 4.55
CA ARG A 79 -0.19 -2.68 5.07
C ARG A 79 -1.64 -2.46 5.48
N SER A 80 -2.50 -3.35 5.03
CA SER A 80 -3.89 -3.44 5.49
C SER A 80 -3.91 -3.75 6.99
N GLY A 81 -4.93 -3.23 7.69
CA GLY A 81 -5.11 -3.50 9.13
C GLY A 81 -4.10 -2.79 10.03
N THR A 82 -3.32 -1.84 9.52
CA THR A 82 -2.49 -0.96 10.35
C THR A 82 -3.27 0.29 10.74
N VAL A 83 -2.99 0.82 11.93
CA VAL A 83 -3.57 2.09 12.41
C VAL A 83 -3.36 3.23 11.39
N LEU A 84 -2.22 3.23 10.70
CA LEU A 84 -1.93 4.20 9.64
C LEU A 84 -2.88 4.05 8.45
N TRP A 85 -3.11 2.83 7.98
CA TRP A 85 -4.09 2.59 6.92
C TRP A 85 -5.50 3.00 7.35
N ASP A 86 -5.89 2.70 8.59
CA ASP A 86 -7.20 3.06 9.12
C ASP A 86 -7.40 4.58 9.10
N ILE A 87 -6.37 5.36 9.50
CA ILE A 87 -6.40 6.83 9.41
C ILE A 87 -6.56 7.29 7.97
N VAL A 88 -5.77 6.75 7.03
CA VAL A 88 -5.86 7.10 5.61
C VAL A 88 -7.26 6.77 5.06
N SER A 89 -7.82 5.63 5.43
CA SER A 89 -9.15 5.20 5.00
C SER A 89 -10.24 6.11 5.53
N SER A 90 -10.21 6.49 6.81
CA SER A 90 -11.19 7.41 7.41
C SER A 90 -11.14 8.81 6.79
N LEU A 91 -9.96 9.28 6.38
CA LEU A 91 -9.81 10.56 5.68
C LEU A 91 -10.31 10.49 4.22
N ARG A 92 -10.10 9.35 3.55
CA ARG A 92 -10.51 9.15 2.15
C ARG A 92 -12.03 8.97 2.00
N TYR A 93 -12.66 8.27 2.93
CA TYR A 93 -14.08 7.92 2.88
C TYR A 93 -14.81 8.42 4.13
N PRO A 94 -14.95 9.75 4.30
CA PRO A 94 -15.57 10.32 5.48
C PRO A 94 -17.05 9.93 5.55
N ASN A 95 -17.49 9.63 6.77
CA ASN A 95 -18.87 9.32 7.13
C ASN A 95 -19.21 9.94 8.51
N SER A 96 -20.43 9.74 8.99
CA SER A 96 -20.91 10.33 10.25
C SER A 96 -20.18 9.85 11.51
N THR A 97 -19.40 8.76 11.44
CA THR A 97 -18.60 8.23 12.56
C THR A 97 -17.10 8.48 12.42
N SER A 98 -16.62 8.94 11.25
CA SER A 98 -15.19 9.07 10.93
C SER A 98 -14.44 9.98 11.91
N ASP A 99 -15.03 11.10 12.35
CA ASP A 99 -14.38 12.00 13.31
C ASP A 99 -14.15 11.34 14.68
N GLY A 100 -15.11 10.55 15.13
CA GLY A 100 -15.01 9.77 16.37
C GLY A 100 -13.97 8.66 16.26
N GLU A 101 -13.90 7.98 15.12
CA GLU A 101 -12.89 6.98 14.81
C GLU A 101 -11.48 7.59 14.77
N LEU A 102 -11.30 8.68 14.04
CA LEU A 102 -10.03 9.42 13.97
C LEU A 102 -9.58 9.89 15.35
N LYS A 103 -10.49 10.44 16.16
CA LYS A 103 -10.18 10.82 17.55
C LYS A 103 -9.65 9.63 18.36
N ARG A 104 -10.26 8.44 18.23
CA ARG A 104 -9.80 7.22 18.91
C ARG A 104 -8.43 6.76 18.40
N LEU A 105 -8.24 6.74 17.08
CA LEU A 105 -6.97 6.33 16.45
C LEU A 105 -5.83 7.27 16.86
N ILE A 106 -6.05 8.58 16.82
CA ILE A 106 -5.08 9.60 17.24
C ILE A 106 -4.76 9.48 18.73
N LYS A 107 -5.78 9.30 19.58
CA LYS A 107 -5.58 9.09 21.01
C LYS A 107 -4.69 7.87 21.27
N ARG A 108 -4.95 6.76 20.58
CA ARG A 108 -4.17 5.53 20.70
C ARG A 108 -2.70 5.74 20.33
N ILE A 109 -2.42 6.45 19.23
CA ILE A 109 -1.04 6.78 18.83
C ILE A 109 -0.32 7.62 19.89
N LYS A 110 -1.03 8.55 20.53
CA LYS A 110 -0.46 9.41 21.59
C LYS A 110 -0.15 8.63 22.87
N GLU A 111 -0.98 7.63 23.22
CA GLU A 111 -0.84 6.84 24.44
C GLU A 111 0.14 5.67 24.29
N ASP A 112 0.25 5.09 23.09
CA ASP A 112 1.20 4.03 22.78
C ASP A 112 1.78 4.18 21.35
N PRO A 113 2.96 4.83 21.21
CA PRO A 113 3.58 5.06 19.91
C PRO A 113 4.04 3.78 19.20
N LEU A 114 4.26 2.68 19.95
CA LEU A 114 4.83 1.43 19.42
C LEU A 114 3.78 0.51 18.78
N VAL A 115 2.50 0.69 19.13
CA VAL A 115 1.35 -0.05 18.55
C VAL A 115 1.12 0.24 17.06
N VAL A 116 1.75 1.28 16.50
CA VAL A 116 1.66 1.63 15.07
C VAL A 116 2.22 0.54 14.15
N LEU A 117 3.09 -0.34 14.65
CA LEU A 117 3.88 -1.24 13.81
C LEU A 117 3.22 -2.59 13.54
N ILE A 118 2.36 -3.11 14.42
CA ILE A 118 1.87 -4.49 14.29
C ILE A 118 0.45 -4.60 14.87
N MET A 119 -0.53 -4.89 14.01
CA MET A 119 -1.73 -5.62 14.43
C MET A 119 -1.91 -6.84 13.52
N PRO A 120 -2.08 -8.05 14.08
CA PRO A 120 -2.65 -9.15 13.33
C PRO A 120 -4.14 -8.86 13.07
N PRO A 121 -4.75 -9.45 12.03
CA PRO A 121 -6.17 -9.28 11.76
C PRO A 121 -6.98 -9.71 12.99
N ALA A 122 -8.02 -8.93 13.31
CA ALA A 122 -8.99 -9.33 14.33
C ALA A 122 -9.70 -10.61 13.84
N SER A 123 -9.62 -11.64 14.67
CA SER A 123 -10.31 -12.94 14.51
C SER A 123 -11.82 -12.79 14.48
#